data_AF-X0U0J5-F1
#
_entry.id   AF-X0U0J5-F1
#
_cell.length_a   1.000
_cell.length_b   1.000
_cell.length_c   1.000
_cell.angle_alpha   90.00
_cell.angle_beta   90.00
_cell.angle_gamma   90.00
#
_symmetry.space_group_name_H-M   'P 1'
#
loop_
_entity.id
_entity.type
_entity.pdbx_description
1 polymer ?
#
loop_
_entity_poly.entity_id
_entity_poly.type
_entity_poly.pdbx_seq_one_letter_code
_entity_poly.pdbx_strand_id
1 'polypeptide(L)'
;EVFGGPQDVEWAIGTDDRLWLLQSRPVTTTIRGVPSGPIYGPGPVAETFPEPLTELEQDLWVPPLRDGVRHAITLAAAATPAEISASEIVVAVDGHVAIDLLLAGDIRPKPSLIHRINPVPAFRRLQGAWRVGRLRSALPELAESLLDRVDGDLESVPAVGELTSRQLIALIQRGQSVLRAVHAHEILMGMLTDTGDNRMTGASVALRVLSEARQDGVADEEILTRSPIVLALTSPKVGATTVLPQESLTPDLGSGSSAGSENGVLREALRIKGEFRPEFQ
;
A
#
# COMPACT_ATOMS: atom_id res chain seq x y z
N GLU A 1 18.11 35.86 17.47
CA GLU A 1 17.82 37.03 18.33
C GLU A 1 17.64 38.35 17.57
N VAL A 2 18.49 38.70 16.59
CA VAL A 2 18.45 40.03 15.91
C VAL A 2 17.11 40.42 15.26
N PHE A 3 16.41 39.49 14.61
CA PHE A 3 15.17 39.79 13.85
C PHE A 3 13.87 39.32 14.54
N GLY A 4 13.94 38.82 15.78
CA GLY A 4 12.76 38.42 16.55
C GLY A 4 11.96 37.20 16.02
N GLY A 5 12.39 36.56 14.93
CA GLY A 5 11.74 35.38 14.36
C GLY A 5 12.58 34.67 13.29
N PRO A 6 12.14 33.50 12.78
CA PRO A 6 12.85 32.74 11.76
C PRO A 6 13.08 33.55 10.49
N GLN A 7 14.30 33.47 9.95
CA GLN A 7 14.70 34.15 8.72
C GLN A 7 15.01 33.12 7.63
N ASP A 8 14.57 33.42 6.41
CA ASP A 8 15.08 32.81 5.20
C ASP A 8 16.29 33.62 4.74
N VAL A 9 17.45 32.96 4.62
CA VAL A 9 18.75 33.60 4.52
C VAL A 9 19.52 33.07 3.32
N GLU A 10 19.88 33.97 2.41
CA GLU A 10 20.76 33.68 1.29
C GLU A 10 22.16 34.22 1.58
N TRP A 11 23.16 33.37 1.34
CA TRP A 11 24.55 33.68 1.59
C TRP A 11 25.44 33.05 0.52
N ALA A 12 26.64 33.60 0.37
CA ALA A 12 27.67 33.08 -0.52
C ALA A 12 29.05 33.14 0.16
N ILE A 13 30.00 32.34 -0.32
CA ILE A 13 31.41 32.46 0.05
C ILE A 13 32.14 33.08 -1.14
N GLY A 14 32.81 34.20 -0.91
CA GLY A 14 33.57 34.92 -1.92
C GLY A 14 34.89 34.20 -2.28
N THR A 15 35.54 34.64 -3.36
CA THR A 15 36.87 34.14 -3.76
C THR A 15 37.97 34.46 -2.75
N ASP A 16 37.67 35.32 -1.78
CA ASP A 16 38.51 35.67 -0.63
C ASP A 16 38.22 34.81 0.62
N ASP A 17 37.43 33.73 0.46
CA ASP A 17 37.00 32.81 1.52
C ASP A 17 36.18 33.48 2.64
N ARG A 18 35.57 34.63 2.35
CA ARG A 18 34.69 35.34 3.27
C ARG A 18 33.24 34.97 3.03
N LEU A 19 32.49 34.78 4.11
CA LEU A 19 31.04 34.59 4.08
C LEU A 19 30.34 35.94 3.89
N TRP A 20 29.55 36.04 2.83
CA TRP A 20 28.72 37.19 2.49
C TRP A 20 27.25 36.85 2.70
N LEU A 21 26.55 37.65 3.52
CA LEU A 21 25.10 37.61 3.63
C LEU A 21 24.51 38.45 2.49
N LEU A 22 23.80 37.81 1.57
CA LEU A 22 23.25 38.48 0.39
C LEU A 22 21.84 38.99 0.65
N GLN A 23 21.04 38.20 1.36
CA GLN A 23 19.66 38.53 1.66
C GLN A 23 19.23 37.88 2.97
N SER A 24 18.38 38.58 3.72
CA SER A 24 17.65 38.01 4.86
C SER A 24 16.23 38.56 4.83
N ARG A 25 15.24 37.66 4.84
CA ARG A 25 13.82 38.01 4.89
C ARG A 25 13.10 37.21 5.95
N PRO A 26 12.09 37.78 6.64
CA PRO A 26 11.26 37.02 7.56
C PRO A 26 10.57 35.87 6.84
N VAL A 27 10.56 34.68 7.45
CA VAL A 27 9.72 33.59 6.98
C VAL A 27 8.25 34.00 7.20
N THR A 28 7.52 34.25 6.11
CA THR A 28 6.13 34.71 6.17
C THR A 28 5.11 33.55 6.14
N THR A 29 5.57 32.31 5.96
CA THR A 29 4.70 31.15 6.12
C THR A 29 4.31 31.05 7.58
N THR A 30 2.99 31.04 7.82
CA THR A 30 2.46 30.95 9.18
C THR A 30 2.91 29.63 9.79
N ILE A 31 3.73 29.69 10.85
CA ILE A 31 4.03 28.50 11.66
C ILE A 31 2.72 28.11 12.35
N ARG A 32 1.98 27.15 11.78
CA ARG A 32 0.68 26.68 12.30
C ARG A 32 0.83 25.79 13.55
N GLY A 33 1.80 26.09 14.41
CA GLY A 33 2.22 25.22 15.52
C GLY A 33 3.07 24.04 15.04
N VAL A 34 3.55 23.24 16.01
CA VAL A 34 4.10 21.92 15.70
C VAL A 34 2.91 20.99 15.51
N PRO A 35 2.68 20.42 14.32
CA PRO A 35 1.56 19.51 14.10
C PRO A 35 1.63 18.36 15.11
N SER A 36 0.52 18.14 15.82
CA SER A 36 0.33 17.01 16.73
C SER A 36 -0.63 16.02 16.11
N GLY A 37 -0.29 14.74 16.13
CA GLY A 37 -1.16 13.68 15.62
C GLY A 37 -0.39 12.63 14.83
N PRO A 38 -1.11 11.72 14.16
CA PRO A 38 -0.53 10.75 13.24
C PRO A 38 0.30 11.41 12.15
N ILE A 39 1.35 10.72 11.71
CA ILE A 39 2.15 11.13 10.55
C ILE A 39 1.65 10.34 9.36
N TYR A 40 0.94 11.00 8.47
CA TYR A 40 0.44 10.39 7.24
C TYR A 40 1.46 10.52 6.11
N GLY A 41 1.60 9.46 5.34
CA GLY A 41 2.38 9.48 4.12
C GLY A 41 1.96 8.38 3.14
N PRO A 42 2.57 8.37 1.95
CA PRO A 42 2.26 7.41 0.89
C PRO A 42 2.52 5.95 1.34
N GLY A 43 3.56 5.72 2.14
CA GLY A 43 3.86 4.42 2.74
C GLY A 43 3.74 3.24 1.75
N PRO A 44 3.32 2.06 2.20
CA PRO A 44 3.05 0.92 1.32
C PRO A 44 1.81 1.09 0.44
N VAL A 45 0.92 2.07 0.72
CA VAL A 45 -0.33 2.23 -0.05
C VAL A 45 -0.09 2.89 -1.41
N ALA A 46 1.01 3.60 -1.59
CA ALA A 46 1.36 4.24 -2.85
C ALA A 46 1.72 3.26 -3.97
N GLU A 47 2.18 2.06 -3.65
CA GLU A 47 2.40 1.03 -4.69
C GLU A 47 1.08 0.36 -5.11
N THR A 48 -0.05 0.66 -4.45
CA THR A 48 -1.41 0.22 -4.84
C THR A 48 -2.22 1.36 -5.46
N PHE A 49 -2.08 2.58 -4.91
CA PHE A 49 -2.77 3.78 -5.37
C PHE A 49 -1.76 4.91 -5.63
N PRO A 50 -0.99 4.85 -6.73
CA PRO A 50 0.05 5.84 -7.03
C PRO A 50 -0.53 7.18 -7.52
N GLU A 51 -1.75 7.16 -8.03
CA GLU A 51 -2.46 8.33 -8.56
C GLU A 51 -3.63 8.76 -7.65
N PRO A 52 -4.06 10.03 -7.72
CA PRO A 52 -5.25 10.48 -7.01
C PRO A 52 -6.50 9.73 -7.48
N LEU A 53 -7.30 9.31 -6.51
CA LEU A 53 -8.58 8.65 -6.68
C LEU A 53 -9.72 9.68 -6.85
N THR A 54 -10.67 9.38 -7.73
CA THR A 54 -11.94 10.09 -7.80
C THR A 54 -12.79 9.81 -6.55
N GLU A 55 -13.88 10.56 -6.34
CA GLU A 55 -14.77 10.38 -5.18
C GLU A 55 -15.34 8.94 -5.11
N LEU A 56 -15.80 8.41 -6.25
CA LEU A 56 -16.31 7.04 -6.33
C LEU A 56 -15.23 6.00 -6.02
N GLU A 57 -14.02 6.20 -6.54
CA GLU A 57 -12.89 5.31 -6.31
C GLU A 57 -12.46 5.30 -4.84
N GLN A 58 -12.50 6.46 -4.18
CA GLN A 58 -12.26 6.56 -2.74
C GLN A 58 -13.29 5.76 -1.96
N ASP A 59 -14.59 5.91 -2.27
CA ASP A 59 -15.67 5.17 -1.61
C ASP A 59 -15.56 3.65 -1.82
N LEU A 60 -15.07 3.23 -2.99
CA LEU A 60 -14.91 1.82 -3.33
C LEU A 60 -13.66 1.18 -2.70
N TRP A 61 -12.52 1.88 -2.64
CA TRP A 61 -11.24 1.24 -2.30
C TRP A 61 -10.66 1.64 -0.94
N VAL A 62 -10.94 2.84 -0.43
CA VAL A 62 -10.34 3.31 0.82
C VAL A 62 -10.96 2.64 2.07
N PRO A 63 -12.29 2.52 2.22
CA PRO A 63 -12.88 1.83 3.37
C PRO A 63 -12.42 0.37 3.57
N PRO A 64 -12.40 -0.50 2.54
CA PRO A 64 -12.00 -1.89 2.72
C PRO A 64 -10.49 -2.02 3.01
N LEU A 65 -9.66 -1.15 2.40
CA LEU A 65 -8.24 -1.05 2.75
C LEU A 65 -8.06 -0.65 4.21
N ARG A 66 -8.71 0.43 4.66
CA ARG A 66 -8.65 0.92 6.04
C ARG A 66 -9.04 -0.17 7.03
N ASP A 67 -10.12 -0.89 6.75
CA ASP A 67 -10.58 -1.98 7.60
C ASP A 67 -9.64 -3.17 7.58
N GLY A 68 -9.07 -3.51 6.42
CA GLY A 68 -8.08 -4.58 6.27
C GLY A 68 -6.82 -4.30 7.07
N VAL A 69 -6.25 -3.10 6.94
CA VAL A 69 -5.09 -2.64 7.72
C VAL A 69 -5.40 -2.67 9.22
N ARG A 70 -6.57 -2.16 9.64
CA ARG A 70 -7.00 -2.22 11.05
C ARG A 70 -7.03 -3.66 11.58
N HIS A 71 -7.53 -4.60 10.79
CA HIS A 71 -7.57 -6.01 11.16
C HIS A 71 -6.17 -6.61 11.27
N ALA A 72 -5.32 -6.35 10.29
CA ALA A 72 -3.94 -6.85 10.29
C ALA A 72 -3.16 -6.39 11.52
N ILE A 73 -3.17 -5.08 11.82
CA ILE A 73 -2.50 -4.50 12.99
C ILE A 73 -3.01 -5.13 14.29
N THR A 74 -4.33 -5.33 14.39
CA THR A 74 -4.96 -5.94 15.57
C THR A 74 -4.55 -7.40 15.74
N LEU A 75 -4.52 -8.18 14.65
CA LEU A 75 -4.16 -9.60 14.66
C LEU A 75 -2.66 -9.81 14.93
N ALA A 76 -1.81 -8.96 14.35
CA ALA A 76 -0.37 -8.95 14.60
C ALA A 76 0.00 -8.42 16.00
N ALA A 77 -0.96 -7.86 16.75
CA ALA A 77 -0.75 -7.18 18.01
C ALA A 77 0.33 -6.08 17.92
N ALA A 78 0.41 -5.40 16.77
CA ALA A 78 1.42 -4.38 16.49
C ALA A 78 1.13 -3.04 17.15
N ALA A 79 -0.15 -2.73 17.40
CA ALA A 79 -0.59 -1.56 18.12
C ALA A 79 -1.73 -1.91 19.10
N THR A 80 -1.95 -1.04 20.08
CA THR A 80 -3.05 -1.17 21.04
C THR A 80 -4.37 -0.69 20.45
N PRO A 81 -5.53 -1.15 20.96
CA PRO A 81 -6.83 -0.66 20.53
C PRO A 81 -6.98 0.87 20.68
N ALA A 82 -6.34 1.47 21.69
CA ALA A 82 -6.36 2.90 21.92
C ALA A 82 -5.55 3.68 20.87
N GLU A 83 -4.38 3.16 20.47
CA GLU A 83 -3.58 3.76 19.38
C GLU A 83 -4.32 3.65 18.04
N ILE A 84 -4.94 2.48 17.78
CA ILE A 84 -5.75 2.25 16.59
C ILE A 84 -6.96 3.19 16.54
N SER A 85 -7.63 3.43 17.67
CA SER A 85 -8.80 4.32 17.73
C SER A 85 -8.45 5.81 17.66
N ALA A 86 -7.23 6.16 18.03
CA ALA A 86 -6.74 7.53 18.01
C ALA A 86 -6.28 7.99 16.62
N SER A 87 -6.18 7.07 15.66
CA SER A 87 -5.73 7.32 14.30
C SER A 87 -6.79 6.92 13.28
N GLU A 88 -7.04 7.79 12.31
CA GLU A 88 -7.73 7.38 11.09
C GLU A 88 -6.70 6.68 10.20
N ILE A 89 -6.45 5.39 10.48
CA ILE A 89 -5.29 4.61 10.00
C ILE A 89 -4.95 4.84 8.52
N VAL A 90 -5.97 4.94 7.67
CA VAL A 90 -5.84 5.26 6.24
C VAL A 90 -6.78 6.42 5.92
N VAL A 91 -6.26 7.46 5.27
CA VAL A 91 -6.99 8.66 4.85
C VAL A 91 -6.79 8.89 3.35
N ALA A 92 -7.69 9.66 2.74
CA ALA A 92 -7.48 10.23 1.42
C ALA A 92 -7.37 11.75 1.54
N VAL A 93 -6.29 12.33 1.02
CA VAL A 93 -6.05 13.78 1.02
C VAL A 93 -5.97 14.22 -0.43
N ASP A 94 -6.96 15.01 -0.89
CA ASP A 94 -7.09 15.42 -2.29
C ASP A 94 -6.99 14.22 -3.26
N GLY A 95 -7.66 13.11 -2.90
CA GLY A 95 -7.65 11.85 -3.66
C GLY A 95 -6.42 10.97 -3.45
N HIS A 96 -5.35 11.46 -2.83
CA HIS A 96 -4.16 10.66 -2.54
C HIS A 96 -4.35 9.86 -1.27
N VAL A 97 -4.22 8.54 -1.37
CA VAL A 97 -4.32 7.63 -0.23
C VAL A 97 -3.04 7.72 0.60
N ALA A 98 -3.19 7.92 1.91
CA ALA A 98 -2.10 7.97 2.86
C ALA A 98 -2.41 7.11 4.08
N ILE A 99 -1.35 6.54 4.67
CA ILE A 99 -1.43 5.68 5.85
C ILE A 99 -0.65 6.29 7.01
N ASP A 100 -1.10 6.04 8.23
CA ASP A 100 -0.35 6.39 9.44
C ASP A 100 0.96 5.59 9.50
N LEU A 101 2.07 6.29 9.23
CA LEU A 101 3.41 5.70 9.10
C LEU A 101 3.94 5.13 10.43
N LEU A 102 3.41 5.57 11.58
CA LEU A 102 3.77 4.99 12.87
C LEU A 102 3.11 3.62 13.04
N LEU A 103 1.83 3.52 12.67
CA LEU A 103 1.07 2.27 12.73
C LEU A 103 1.47 1.27 11.63
N ALA A 104 1.90 1.77 10.47
CA ALA A 104 2.49 0.98 9.40
C ALA A 104 3.89 0.44 9.77
N GLY A 105 4.58 1.07 10.72
CA GLY A 105 5.92 0.68 11.16
C GLY A 105 7.07 1.32 10.36
N ASP A 106 6.76 2.18 9.40
CA ASP A 106 7.72 2.92 8.56
C ASP A 106 8.49 3.96 9.38
N ILE A 107 7.84 4.53 10.40
CA ILE A 107 8.47 5.45 11.34
C ILE A 107 8.45 4.82 12.73
N ARG A 108 9.61 4.85 13.41
CA ARG A 108 9.71 4.42 14.81
C ARG A 108 9.61 5.62 15.75
N PRO A 109 8.71 5.59 16.76
CA PRO A 109 8.67 6.66 17.75
C PRO A 109 9.96 6.69 18.57
N LYS A 110 10.37 7.88 19.01
CA LYS A 110 11.51 8.02 19.93
C LYS A 110 11.18 7.30 21.25
N PRO A 111 12.10 6.46 21.78
CA PRO A 111 11.83 5.71 23.00
C PRO A 111 11.63 6.66 24.18
N SER A 112 10.46 6.59 24.81
CA SER A 112 10.16 7.31 26.06
C SER A 112 10.68 6.52 27.26
N LEU A 113 11.38 7.19 28.18
CA LEU A 113 11.94 6.58 29.40
C LEU A 113 10.86 5.93 30.30
N ILE A 114 9.63 6.42 30.24
CA ILE A 114 8.48 5.93 31.02
C ILE A 114 8.08 4.49 30.59
N HIS A 115 8.36 4.10 29.34
CA HIS A 115 8.02 2.78 28.81
C HIS A 115 8.92 1.64 29.33
N ARG A 116 10.04 1.95 30.01
CA ARG A 116 10.93 0.93 30.59
C ARG A 116 10.43 0.34 31.90
N ILE A 117 9.47 0.99 32.57
CA ILE A 117 9.03 0.64 33.93
C ILE A 117 7.68 -0.12 33.91
N ASN A 118 6.98 -0.14 32.77
CA ASN A 118 5.70 -0.83 32.65
C ASN A 118 5.93 -2.31 32.25
N PRO A 119 5.51 -3.32 33.06
CA PRO A 119 5.66 -4.73 32.72
C PRO A 119 4.53 -5.28 31.82
N VAL A 120 3.43 -4.55 31.69
CA VAL A 120 2.26 -4.95 30.89
C VAL A 120 2.57 -5.16 29.39
N PRO A 121 3.44 -4.36 28.73
CA PRO A 121 3.90 -4.61 27.36
C PRO A 121 4.62 -5.96 27.20
N ALA A 122 5.38 -6.41 28.20
CA ALA A 122 6.15 -7.66 28.12
C ALA A 122 5.25 -8.90 28.14
N PHE A 123 4.21 -8.90 28.98
CA PHE A 123 3.26 -10.02 29.06
C PHE A 123 2.37 -10.10 27.80
N ARG A 124 1.94 -8.96 27.26
CA ARG A 124 1.22 -8.89 25.98
C ARG A 124 2.09 -9.37 24.82
N ARG A 125 3.37 -9.02 24.80
CA ARG A 125 4.33 -9.50 23.79
C ARG A 125 4.47 -11.01 23.79
N LEU A 126 4.37 -11.68 24.94
CA LEU A 126 4.45 -13.15 25.01
C LEU A 126 3.19 -13.84 24.47
N GLN A 127 1.98 -13.42 24.88
CA GLN A 127 0.74 -13.97 24.34
C GLN A 127 0.54 -13.61 22.86
N GLY A 128 0.91 -12.39 22.48
CA GLY A 128 0.98 -11.94 21.10
C GLY A 128 1.96 -12.79 20.30
N ALA A 129 3.18 -13.00 20.78
CA ALA A 129 4.20 -13.80 20.09
C ALA A 129 3.75 -15.24 19.81
N TRP A 130 2.99 -15.86 20.71
CA TRP A 130 2.49 -17.21 20.46
C TRP A 130 1.36 -17.23 19.41
N ARG A 131 0.41 -16.30 19.47
CA ARG A 131 -0.63 -16.13 18.45
C ARG A 131 -0.05 -15.78 17.08
N VAL A 132 0.90 -14.85 17.06
CA VAL A 132 1.66 -14.41 15.88
C VAL A 132 2.50 -15.56 15.34
N GLY A 133 3.12 -16.38 16.19
CA GLY A 133 3.88 -17.56 15.76
C GLY A 133 3.01 -18.57 15.00
N ARG A 134 1.83 -18.91 15.52
CA ARG A 134 0.88 -19.79 14.81
C ARG A 134 0.30 -19.14 13.56
N LEU A 135 0.00 -17.84 13.62
CA LEU A 135 -0.51 -17.11 12.47
C LEU A 135 0.54 -17.11 11.35
N ARG A 136 1.79 -16.75 11.67
CA ARG A 136 2.93 -16.76 10.74
C ARG A 136 3.08 -18.11 10.03
N SER A 137 2.92 -19.23 10.75
CA SER A 137 3.03 -20.56 10.13
C SER A 137 1.86 -20.93 9.22
N ALA A 138 0.66 -20.44 9.50
CA ALA A 138 -0.56 -20.75 8.73
C ALA A 138 -0.86 -19.71 7.64
N LEU A 139 -0.24 -18.53 7.71
CA LEU A 139 -0.60 -17.39 6.86
C LEU A 139 -0.41 -17.65 5.36
N PRO A 140 0.66 -18.34 4.89
CA PRO A 140 0.81 -18.64 3.47
C PRO A 140 -0.35 -19.51 2.94
N GLU A 141 -0.70 -20.59 3.64
CA GLU A 141 -1.82 -21.47 3.25
C GLU A 141 -3.16 -20.72 3.25
N LEU A 142 -3.38 -19.83 4.23
CA LEU A 142 -4.57 -18.97 4.28
C LEU A 142 -4.63 -17.97 3.12
N ALA A 143 -3.48 -17.42 2.73
CA ALA A 143 -3.37 -16.49 1.62
C ALA A 143 -3.61 -17.19 0.26
N GLU A 144 -3.04 -18.38 0.05
CA GLU A 144 -3.32 -19.21 -1.13
C GLU A 144 -4.81 -19.56 -1.23
N SER A 145 -5.39 -20.07 -0.14
CA SER A 145 -6.82 -20.39 -0.10
C SER A 145 -7.72 -19.17 -0.36
N LEU A 146 -7.31 -17.99 0.10
CA LEU A 146 -8.02 -16.75 -0.19
C LEU A 146 -7.93 -16.40 -1.67
N LEU A 147 -6.75 -16.49 -2.28
CA LEU A 147 -6.56 -16.22 -3.71
C LEU A 147 -7.40 -17.16 -4.57
N ASP A 148 -7.35 -18.48 -4.30
CA ASP A 148 -8.16 -19.47 -5.03
C ASP A 148 -9.66 -19.17 -4.93
N ARG A 149 -10.13 -18.76 -3.75
CA ARG A 149 -11.53 -18.39 -3.56
C ARG A 149 -11.89 -17.11 -4.30
N VAL A 150 -11.01 -16.11 -4.28
CA VAL A 150 -11.22 -14.86 -5.02
C VAL A 150 -11.29 -15.15 -6.51
N ASP A 151 -10.41 -15.99 -7.03
CA ASP A 151 -10.41 -16.35 -8.45
C ASP A 151 -11.67 -17.10 -8.86
N GLY A 152 -12.10 -18.08 -8.06
CA GLY A 152 -13.39 -18.75 -8.30
C GLY A 152 -14.60 -17.82 -8.17
N ASP A 153 -14.58 -16.88 -7.21
CA ASP A 153 -15.64 -15.88 -7.06
C ASP A 153 -15.68 -14.95 -8.28
N LEU A 154 -14.52 -14.50 -8.78
CA LEU A 154 -14.41 -13.64 -9.96
C LEU A 154 -14.82 -14.35 -11.25
N GLU A 155 -14.42 -15.60 -11.47
CA GLU A 155 -14.86 -16.40 -12.61
C GLU A 155 -16.39 -16.60 -12.65
N SER A 156 -17.04 -16.52 -11.49
CA SER A 156 -18.50 -16.68 -11.38
C SER A 156 -19.30 -15.40 -11.67
N VAL A 157 -18.64 -14.25 -11.80
CA VAL A 157 -19.31 -12.96 -12.03
C VAL A 157 -19.77 -12.87 -13.50
N PRO A 158 -21.09 -12.69 -13.76
CA PRO A 158 -21.56 -12.41 -15.11
C PRO A 158 -21.02 -11.09 -15.66
N ALA A 159 -20.99 -10.95 -16.97
CA ALA A 159 -20.63 -9.69 -17.62
C ALA A 159 -21.41 -8.51 -17.02
N VAL A 160 -20.73 -7.39 -16.74
CA VAL A 160 -21.32 -6.27 -15.99
C VAL A 160 -22.61 -5.74 -16.64
N GLY A 161 -22.70 -5.77 -17.98
CA GLY A 161 -23.88 -5.36 -18.74
C GLY A 161 -25.11 -6.25 -18.55
N GLU A 162 -24.96 -7.45 -18.00
CA GLU A 162 -26.05 -8.39 -17.73
C GLU A 162 -26.57 -8.28 -16.28
N LEU A 163 -25.88 -7.53 -15.42
CA LEU A 163 -26.23 -7.37 -14.02
C LEU A 163 -27.34 -6.32 -13.84
N THR A 164 -28.38 -6.69 -13.09
CA THR A 164 -29.34 -5.70 -12.58
C THR A 164 -28.68 -4.78 -11.56
N SER A 165 -29.22 -3.57 -11.36
CA SER A 165 -28.70 -2.64 -10.34
C SER A 165 -28.63 -3.26 -8.94
N ARG A 166 -29.57 -4.16 -8.60
CA ARG A 166 -29.57 -4.86 -7.31
C ARG A 166 -28.41 -5.87 -7.21
N GLN A 167 -28.12 -6.58 -8.29
CA GLN A 167 -26.98 -7.49 -8.35
C GLN A 167 -25.67 -6.73 -8.31
N LEU A 168 -25.58 -5.58 -8.98
CA LEU A 168 -24.40 -4.72 -8.93
C LEU A 168 -24.12 -4.20 -7.51
N ILE A 169 -25.15 -3.71 -6.81
CA ILE A 169 -25.01 -3.28 -5.40
C ILE A 169 -24.56 -4.44 -4.51
N ALA A 170 -25.15 -5.63 -4.69
CA ALA A 170 -24.76 -6.82 -3.93
C ALA A 170 -23.31 -7.25 -4.23
N LEU A 171 -22.88 -7.14 -5.49
CA LEU A 171 -21.52 -7.42 -5.93
C LEU A 171 -20.54 -6.44 -5.29
N ILE A 172 -20.85 -5.14 -5.29
CA ILE A 172 -20.03 -4.10 -4.63
C ILE A 172 -19.91 -4.42 -3.14
N GLN A 173 -21.02 -4.68 -2.44
CA GLN A 173 -21.00 -5.00 -1.00
C GLN A 173 -20.19 -6.26 -0.68
N ARG A 174 -20.27 -7.30 -1.53
CA ARG A 174 -19.45 -8.50 -1.38
C ARG A 174 -17.98 -8.20 -1.67
N GLY A 175 -17.70 -7.43 -2.71
CA GLY A 175 -16.36 -6.97 -3.09
C GLY A 175 -15.67 -6.24 -1.94
N GLN A 176 -16.39 -5.36 -1.23
CA GLN A 176 -15.89 -4.69 -0.02
C GLN A 176 -15.38 -5.70 1.04
N SER A 177 -16.14 -6.77 1.30
CA SER A 177 -15.72 -7.79 2.26
C SER A 177 -14.52 -8.61 1.76
N VAL A 178 -14.43 -8.85 0.46
CA VAL A 178 -13.31 -9.57 -0.17
C VAL A 178 -12.05 -8.73 -0.12
N LEU A 179 -12.10 -7.48 -0.57
CA LEU A 179 -10.98 -6.52 -0.55
C LEU A 179 -10.43 -6.35 0.86
N ARG A 180 -11.30 -6.21 1.87
CA ARG A 180 -10.87 -6.16 3.27
C ARG A 180 -10.06 -7.39 3.67
N ALA A 181 -10.47 -8.58 3.26
CA ALA A 181 -9.75 -9.82 3.56
C ALA A 181 -8.40 -9.86 2.84
N VAL A 182 -8.38 -9.48 1.55
CA VAL A 182 -7.17 -9.43 0.72
C VAL A 182 -6.15 -8.47 1.33
N HIS A 183 -6.53 -7.22 1.61
CA HIS A 183 -5.64 -6.23 2.24
C HIS A 183 -5.16 -6.69 3.62
N ALA A 184 -6.03 -7.32 4.44
CA ALA A 184 -5.60 -7.83 5.73
C ALA A 184 -4.50 -8.89 5.59
N HIS A 185 -4.63 -9.82 4.65
CA HIS A 185 -3.63 -10.87 4.43
C HIS A 185 -2.35 -10.31 3.80
N GLU A 186 -2.46 -9.38 2.86
CA GLU A 186 -1.32 -8.70 2.23
C GLU A 186 -0.44 -8.01 3.28
N ILE A 187 -1.07 -7.24 4.16
CA ILE A 187 -0.38 -6.52 5.24
C ILE A 187 0.17 -7.50 6.28
N LEU A 188 -0.59 -8.53 6.67
CA LEU A 188 -0.09 -9.56 7.60
C LEU A 188 1.12 -10.31 7.03
N MET A 189 1.14 -10.60 5.73
CA MET A 189 2.29 -11.22 5.06
C MET A 189 3.50 -10.31 5.18
N GLY A 190 3.35 -9.02 4.84
CA GLY A 190 4.44 -8.04 4.99
C GLY A 190 4.94 -7.87 6.43
N MET A 191 4.06 -7.97 7.43
CA MET A 191 4.42 -7.80 8.84
C MET A 191 5.05 -9.04 9.48
N LEU A 192 4.60 -10.24 9.09
CA LEU A 192 4.85 -11.48 9.85
C LEU A 192 5.72 -12.49 9.13
N THR A 193 5.79 -12.48 7.80
CA THR A 193 6.63 -13.41 7.03
C THR A 193 7.90 -12.73 6.57
N ASP A 194 8.94 -13.54 6.34
CA ASP A 194 10.13 -13.05 5.67
C ASP A 194 9.81 -13.05 4.18
N THR A 195 9.48 -11.86 3.66
CA THR A 195 9.22 -11.64 2.24
C THR A 195 10.51 -11.39 1.46
N GLY A 196 11.68 -11.41 2.13
CA GLY A 196 13.00 -11.17 1.55
C GLY A 196 13.16 -9.80 0.88
N ASP A 197 14.35 -9.57 0.31
CA ASP A 197 14.55 -8.52 -0.71
C ASP A 197 13.94 -8.98 -2.04
N ASN A 198 12.69 -9.44 -2.04
CA ASN A 198 12.10 -10.03 -3.25
C ASN A 198 12.01 -8.97 -4.34
N ARG A 199 12.90 -9.07 -5.32
CA ARG A 199 12.99 -8.16 -6.47
C ARG A 199 11.90 -8.39 -7.50
N MET A 200 11.19 -9.52 -7.41
CA MET A 200 10.13 -9.87 -8.34
C MET A 200 8.80 -9.31 -7.85
N THR A 201 8.54 -8.05 -8.20
CA THR A 201 7.25 -7.38 -7.99
C THR A 201 6.26 -7.77 -9.08
N GLY A 202 4.97 -7.58 -8.84
CA GLY A 202 3.89 -7.84 -9.77
C GLY A 202 4.04 -6.98 -11.00
N ALA A 203 4.46 -5.72 -10.80
CA ALA A 203 4.88 -4.83 -11.87
C ALA A 203 6.04 -5.40 -12.71
N SER A 204 7.05 -6.04 -12.11
CA SER A 204 8.14 -6.65 -12.88
C SER A 204 7.68 -7.84 -13.75
N VAL A 205 6.80 -8.69 -13.21
CA VAL A 205 6.19 -9.80 -13.95
C VAL A 205 5.30 -9.26 -15.07
N ALA A 206 4.48 -8.27 -14.77
CA ALA A 206 3.59 -7.61 -15.71
C ALA A 206 4.35 -6.90 -16.84
N LEU A 207 5.45 -6.20 -16.55
CA LEU A 207 6.34 -5.58 -17.54
C LEU A 207 6.95 -6.62 -18.47
N ARG A 208 7.36 -7.77 -17.92
CA ARG A 208 7.90 -8.88 -18.71
C ARG A 208 6.85 -9.47 -19.64
N VAL A 209 5.65 -9.77 -19.12
CA VAL A 209 4.53 -10.26 -19.93
C VAL A 209 4.16 -9.28 -21.04
N LEU A 210 4.10 -7.98 -20.72
CA LEU A 210 3.84 -6.92 -21.70
C LEU A 210 4.93 -6.86 -22.78
N SER A 211 6.21 -6.92 -22.38
CA SER A 211 7.34 -6.90 -23.30
C SER A 211 7.34 -8.11 -24.24
N GLU A 212 7.13 -9.31 -23.71
CA GLU A 212 7.10 -10.55 -24.49
C GLU A 212 5.94 -10.54 -25.50
N ALA A 213 4.72 -10.19 -25.06
CA ALA A 213 3.56 -10.17 -25.94
C ALA A 213 3.65 -9.11 -27.06
N ARG A 214 4.24 -7.93 -26.78
CA ARG A 214 4.49 -6.91 -27.81
C ARG A 214 5.59 -7.33 -28.79
N GLN A 215 6.61 -8.05 -28.34
CA GLN A 215 7.62 -8.64 -29.23
C GLN A 215 7.01 -9.67 -30.18
N ASP A 216 6.00 -10.41 -29.72
CA ASP A 216 5.21 -11.34 -30.53
C ASP A 216 4.18 -10.65 -31.45
N GLY A 217 4.10 -9.30 -31.41
CA GLY A 217 3.20 -8.52 -32.26
C GLY A 217 1.73 -8.51 -31.83
N VAL A 218 1.45 -8.89 -30.58
CA VAL A 218 0.09 -8.87 -30.01
C VAL A 218 -0.32 -7.43 -29.69
N ALA A 219 -1.55 -7.04 -30.06
CA ALA A 219 -2.10 -5.72 -29.76
C ALA A 219 -2.50 -5.59 -28.28
N ASP A 220 -2.39 -4.39 -27.70
CA ASP A 220 -2.61 -4.14 -26.27
C ASP A 220 -4.02 -4.59 -25.79
N GLU A 221 -5.06 -4.46 -26.61
CA GLU A 221 -6.41 -4.94 -26.27
C GLU A 221 -6.47 -6.47 -26.12
N GLU A 222 -5.72 -7.19 -26.95
CA GLU A 222 -5.62 -8.65 -26.87
C GLU A 222 -4.73 -9.06 -25.68
N ILE A 223 -3.68 -8.30 -25.37
CA ILE A 223 -2.84 -8.52 -24.18
C ILE A 223 -3.68 -8.38 -22.90
N LEU A 224 -4.48 -7.32 -22.79
CA LEU A 224 -5.37 -7.09 -21.63
C LEU A 224 -6.33 -8.27 -21.42
N THR A 225 -6.85 -8.84 -22.50
CA THR A 225 -7.78 -9.97 -22.44
C THR A 225 -7.08 -11.28 -22.09
N ARG A 226 -5.90 -11.55 -22.69
CA ARG A 226 -5.18 -12.82 -22.52
C ARG A 226 -4.33 -12.88 -21.25
N SER A 227 -3.90 -11.74 -20.74
CA SER A 227 -2.96 -11.66 -19.62
C SER A 227 -3.30 -10.49 -18.70
N PRO A 228 -4.40 -10.58 -17.91
CA PRO A 228 -4.86 -9.50 -17.03
C PRO A 228 -3.84 -9.03 -16.00
N ILE A 229 -2.78 -9.81 -15.75
CA ILE A 229 -1.65 -9.40 -14.89
C ILE A 229 -1.00 -8.08 -15.34
N VAL A 230 -1.10 -7.70 -16.61
CA VAL A 230 -0.60 -6.40 -17.10
C VAL A 230 -1.34 -5.20 -16.50
N LEU A 231 -2.53 -5.40 -15.94
CA LEU A 231 -3.29 -4.35 -15.23
C LEU A 231 -2.54 -3.85 -13.99
N ALA A 232 -1.66 -4.65 -13.39
CA ALA A 232 -0.79 -4.23 -12.28
C ALA A 232 0.17 -3.09 -12.66
N LEU A 233 0.32 -2.76 -13.95
CA LEU A 233 1.09 -1.61 -14.43
C LEU A 233 0.30 -0.31 -14.44
N THR A 234 -0.98 -0.35 -14.07
CA THR A 234 -1.89 0.77 -14.24
C THR A 234 -2.69 1.01 -12.98
N SER A 235 -2.74 2.27 -12.55
CA SER A 235 -3.52 2.72 -11.40
C SER A 235 -4.98 2.29 -11.53
N PRO A 236 -5.61 1.71 -10.49
CA PRO A 236 -7.00 1.32 -10.56
C PRO A 236 -7.88 2.54 -10.86
N LYS A 237 -8.77 2.43 -11.86
CA LYS A 237 -9.69 3.49 -12.30
C LYS A 237 -11.05 2.89 -12.61
N VAL A 238 -12.14 3.62 -12.37
CA VAL A 238 -13.50 3.17 -12.73
C VAL A 238 -13.93 3.78 -14.08
N GLY A 239 -14.27 2.93 -15.05
CA GLY A 239 -14.86 3.37 -16.33
C GLY A 239 -13.89 4.10 -17.27
N ALA A 240 -12.59 4.11 -16.99
CA ALA A 240 -11.56 4.65 -17.87
C ALA A 240 -10.95 3.52 -18.72
N THR A 241 -10.67 3.81 -19.99
CA THR A 241 -9.90 2.89 -20.83
C THR A 241 -8.49 2.75 -20.28
N THR A 242 -8.09 1.53 -19.94
CA THR A 242 -6.71 1.25 -19.50
C THR A 242 -5.74 1.47 -20.65
N VAL A 243 -4.75 2.31 -20.42
CA VAL A 243 -3.64 2.54 -21.35
C VAL A 243 -2.39 1.92 -20.75
N LEU A 244 -1.82 0.93 -21.46
CA LEU A 244 -0.60 0.27 -21.00
C LEU A 244 0.63 1.18 -21.21
N PRO A 245 1.64 1.11 -20.34
CA PRO A 245 2.87 1.90 -20.49
C PRO A 245 3.51 1.68 -21.87
N GLN A 246 4.02 2.75 -22.48
CA GLN A 246 4.69 2.66 -23.79
C GLN A 246 6.07 2.01 -23.69
N GLU A 247 6.78 2.25 -22.58
CA GLU A 247 8.10 1.68 -22.33
C GLU A 247 7.97 0.36 -21.55
N SER A 248 8.44 -0.74 -22.15
CA SER A 248 8.52 -2.05 -21.52
C SER A 248 9.99 -2.47 -21.39
N LEU A 249 10.78 -1.72 -20.61
CA LEU A 249 12.14 -2.14 -20.29
C LEU A 249 12.07 -3.23 -19.22
N THR A 250 12.49 -4.45 -19.58
CA THR A 250 12.58 -5.58 -18.65
C THR A 250 13.68 -5.31 -17.61
N PRO A 251 13.36 -5.23 -16.32
CA PRO A 251 14.39 -5.15 -15.29
C PRO A 251 15.15 -6.49 -15.20
N ASP A 252 16.48 -6.42 -15.08
CA ASP A 252 17.35 -7.60 -14.92
C ASP A 252 17.20 -8.18 -13.50
N LEU A 253 16.48 -9.30 -13.37
CA LEU A 253 16.26 -9.99 -12.10
C LEU A 253 17.40 -10.98 -11.86
N GLY A 254 18.42 -10.53 -11.12
CA GLY A 254 19.49 -11.41 -10.64
C GLY A 254 18.96 -12.62 -9.84
N SER A 255 19.54 -13.80 -10.07
CA SER A 255 19.14 -15.06 -9.45
C SER A 255 19.43 -15.10 -7.93
N GLY A 256 18.40 -15.11 -7.09
CA GLY A 256 18.56 -15.23 -5.63
C GLY A 256 17.39 -15.91 -4.90
N SER A 257 17.73 -16.97 -4.15
CA SER A 257 17.05 -17.65 -3.01
C SER A 257 15.52 -17.92 -3.00
N SER A 258 15.17 -19.19 -2.74
CA SER A 258 13.86 -19.82 -2.98
C SER A 258 12.73 -19.53 -1.96
N ALA A 259 13.00 -19.29 -0.67
CA ALA A 259 11.92 -19.27 0.36
C ALA A 259 11.38 -17.86 0.72
N GLY A 260 12.26 -16.85 0.79
CA GLY A 260 11.82 -15.44 0.89
C GLY A 260 11.09 -14.98 -0.39
N SER A 261 11.47 -15.58 -1.53
CA SER A 261 10.81 -15.37 -2.82
C SER A 261 9.35 -15.85 -2.82
N GLU A 262 9.02 -17.00 -2.23
CA GLU A 262 7.64 -17.55 -2.27
C GLU A 262 6.64 -16.69 -1.49
N ASN A 263 6.97 -16.33 -0.24
CA ASN A 263 6.11 -15.45 0.56
C ASN A 263 5.98 -14.05 -0.06
N GLY A 264 7.06 -13.55 -0.67
CA GLY A 264 7.05 -12.28 -1.40
C GLY A 264 6.13 -12.34 -2.62
N VAL A 265 6.19 -13.43 -3.41
CA VAL A 265 5.28 -13.65 -4.55
C VAL A 265 3.83 -13.74 -4.10
N LEU A 266 3.55 -14.44 -3.00
CA LEU A 266 2.19 -14.60 -2.49
C LEU A 266 1.63 -13.27 -1.96
N ARG A 267 2.44 -12.47 -1.27
CA ARG A 267 2.07 -11.11 -0.87
C ARG A 267 1.74 -10.26 -2.09
N GLU A 268 2.52 -10.37 -3.15
CA GLU A 268 2.32 -9.61 -4.37
C GLU A 268 1.07 -10.04 -5.15
N ALA A 269 0.79 -11.35 -5.18
CA ALA A 269 -0.46 -11.85 -5.75
C ALA A 269 -1.68 -11.27 -5.01
N LEU A 270 -1.65 -11.22 -3.68
CA LEU A 270 -2.70 -10.56 -2.88
C LEU A 270 -2.83 -9.07 -3.24
N ARG A 271 -1.70 -8.37 -3.38
CA ARG A 271 -1.69 -6.95 -3.75
C ARG A 271 -2.42 -6.70 -5.08
N ILE A 272 -2.06 -7.47 -6.11
CA ILE A 272 -2.70 -7.37 -7.43
C ILE A 272 -4.22 -7.61 -7.34
N LYS A 273 -4.67 -8.54 -6.48
CA LYS A 273 -6.11 -8.75 -6.26
C LYS A 273 -6.78 -7.60 -5.51
N GLY A 274 -6.04 -6.88 -4.66
CA GLY A 274 -6.50 -5.65 -4.02
C GLY A 274 -6.75 -4.50 -5.00
N GLU A 275 -6.11 -4.55 -6.18
CA GLU A 275 -6.25 -3.59 -7.28
C GLU A 275 -7.29 -4.00 -8.31
N PHE A 276 -7.94 -5.15 -8.11
CA PHE A 276 -8.81 -5.77 -9.10
C PHE A 276 -9.99 -4.88 -9.53
N ARG A 277 -10.27 -4.88 -10.83
CA ARG A 277 -11.35 -4.13 -11.47
C ARG A 277 -12.36 -5.07 -12.11
N PRO A 278 -13.66 -4.99 -11.75
CA PRO A 278 -14.69 -5.88 -12.30
C PRO A 278 -15.01 -5.63 -13.78
N GLU A 279 -14.44 -4.61 -14.42
CA GLU A 279 -14.76 -4.17 -15.78
C GLU A 279 -14.01 -4.92 -16.90
N PHE A 280 -13.20 -5.94 -16.56
CA PHE A 280 -12.39 -6.72 -17.50
C PHE A 280 -12.88 -8.17 -17.74
N GLN A 281 -14.16 -8.45 -17.48
CA GLN A 281 -14.85 -9.68 -17.90
C GLN A 281 -15.98 -9.38 -18.87
#